data_AF-A0A7S2LLB4-F1
#
_entry.id   AF-A0A7S2LLB4-F1
#
_cell.length_a   1.000
_cell.length_b   1.000
_cell.length_c   1.000
_cell.angle_alpha   90.00
_cell.angle_beta   90.00
_cell.angle_gamma   90.00
#
_symmetry.space_group_name_H-M   'P 1'
#
loop_
_entity.id
_entity.type
_entity.pdbx_description
1 polymer ?
#
loop_
_entity_poly.entity_id
_entity_poly.type
_entity_poly.pdbx_seq_one_letter_code
_entity_poly.pdbx_strand_id
1 'polypeptide(L)'
;MGRVLPVRLALFDALGKDGWEDETITFEEFGAEKEKFNAGKASKLAPLGYLPVMTVGDITITQTEAMARWAGRLGPSKLYPTDPLEAFKVDEIISVTMETLNKTPQDLDKETKKRLREEFAKGLMARNFQYLEDKLALAGPFILGSTLTLADVFLFGLSSMVESGDYDYVPPSFLDGYPKVTKHLATFRGSDLVKNYSAAFHEMAKKAGLCD
;
A
#
# COMPACT_ATOMS: atom_id res chain seq x y z
N MET A 1 6.80 7.01 -1.02
CA MET A 1 6.20 5.79 -0.43
C MET A 1 6.02 4.71 -1.50
N GLY A 2 6.30 3.43 -1.23
CA GLY A 2 6.13 2.32 -2.18
C GLY A 2 5.01 1.35 -1.79
N ARG A 3 4.63 0.44 -2.71
CA ARG A 3 3.56 -0.56 -2.53
C ARG A 3 3.84 -1.65 -1.48
N VAL A 4 4.86 -1.49 -0.64
CA VAL A 4 5.33 -2.52 0.32
C VAL A 4 4.87 -2.26 1.76
N LEU A 5 4.36 -1.06 2.06
CA LEU A 5 3.88 -0.71 3.39
C LEU A 5 2.91 -1.75 3.99
N PRO A 6 1.92 -2.29 3.24
CA PRO A 6 1.02 -3.30 3.78
C PRO A 6 1.74 -4.58 4.25
N VAL A 7 2.81 -4.98 3.56
CA VAL A 7 3.61 -6.15 3.94
C VAL A 7 4.39 -5.85 5.22
N ARG A 8 5.03 -4.69 5.31
CA ARG A 8 5.82 -4.29 6.49
C ARG A 8 5.01 -4.23 7.77
N LEU A 9 3.84 -3.57 7.72
CA LEU A 9 2.97 -3.49 8.90
C LEU A 9 2.40 -4.86 9.29
N ALA A 10 2.06 -5.69 8.31
CA ALA A 10 1.55 -7.04 8.57
C ALA A 10 2.64 -7.98 9.12
N LEU A 11 3.87 -7.90 8.62
CA LEU A 11 5.00 -8.67 9.15
C LEU A 11 5.38 -8.21 10.56
N PHE A 12 5.38 -6.90 10.82
CA PHE A 12 5.61 -6.38 12.17
C PHE A 12 4.54 -6.83 13.16
N ASP A 13 3.25 -6.77 12.79
CA ASP A 13 2.18 -7.31 13.62
C ASP A 13 2.39 -8.81 13.87
N ALA A 14 2.74 -9.57 12.83
CA ALA A 14 2.89 -11.02 12.91
C ALA A 14 4.11 -11.52 13.67
N LEU A 15 5.26 -10.87 13.48
CA LEU A 15 6.58 -11.41 13.83
C LEU A 15 7.38 -10.46 14.73
N GLY A 16 6.83 -9.28 15.05
CA GLY A 16 7.48 -8.26 15.85
C GLY A 16 8.63 -7.56 15.10
N LYS A 17 9.47 -6.84 15.84
CA LYS A 17 10.59 -6.09 15.28
C LYS A 17 11.69 -7.00 14.72
N ASP A 18 11.97 -8.11 15.38
CA ASP A 18 13.14 -8.95 15.11
C ASP A 18 12.82 -10.23 14.33
N GLY A 19 11.56 -10.43 13.93
CA GLY A 19 11.11 -11.66 13.27
C GLY A 19 11.09 -11.60 11.74
N TRP A 20 11.56 -10.51 11.14
CA TRP A 20 11.64 -10.34 9.68
C TRP A 20 12.73 -9.33 9.32
N GLU A 21 13.16 -9.37 8.06
CA GLU A 21 14.20 -8.49 7.52
C GLU A 21 13.65 -7.69 6.32
N ASP A 22 13.99 -6.40 6.24
CA ASP A 22 13.63 -5.50 5.13
C ASP A 22 14.88 -5.18 4.30
N GLU A 23 15.12 -5.98 3.26
CA GLU A 23 16.20 -5.72 2.31
C GLU A 23 15.76 -4.71 1.25
N THR A 24 16.35 -3.51 1.27
CA THR A 24 16.13 -2.49 0.25
C THR A 24 17.28 -2.49 -0.75
N ILE A 25 16.94 -2.46 -2.05
CA ILE A 25 17.91 -2.25 -3.12
C ILE A 25 17.81 -0.84 -3.69
N THR A 26 18.92 -0.34 -4.21
CA THR A 26 19.02 0.94 -4.91
C THR A 26 18.33 0.90 -6.27
N PHE A 27 18.06 2.08 -6.85
CA PHE A 27 17.51 2.16 -8.21
C PHE A 27 18.47 1.60 -9.27
N GLU A 28 19.78 1.69 -9.05
CA GLU A 28 20.80 1.11 -9.94
C GLU A 28 20.73 -0.42 -9.92
N GLU A 29 20.72 -1.01 -8.71
CA GLU A 29 20.57 -2.47 -8.54
C GLU A 29 19.24 -2.96 -9.13
N PHE A 30 18.14 -2.25 -8.89
CA PHE A 30 16.85 -2.60 -9.48
C PHE A 30 16.87 -2.49 -11.01
N GLY A 31 17.55 -1.48 -11.56
CA GLY A 31 17.76 -1.32 -13.00
C GLY A 31 18.47 -2.55 -13.60
N ALA A 32 19.54 -3.00 -12.97
CA ALA A 32 20.29 -4.19 -13.39
C ALA A 32 19.43 -5.47 -13.34
N GLU A 33 18.59 -5.65 -12.31
CA GLU A 33 17.67 -6.79 -12.25
C GLU A 33 16.60 -6.73 -13.35
N LYS A 34 16.12 -5.53 -13.67
CA LYS A 34 15.14 -5.34 -14.75
C LYS A 34 15.75 -5.62 -16.13
N GLU A 35 17.00 -5.26 -16.36
CA GLU A 35 17.73 -5.62 -17.59
C GLU A 35 17.88 -7.14 -17.74
N LYS A 36 18.21 -7.85 -16.65
CA LYS A 36 18.25 -9.33 -16.66
C LYS A 36 16.90 -9.91 -17.05
N PHE A 37 15.82 -9.44 -16.43
CA PHE A 37 14.47 -9.89 -16.74
C PHE A 37 14.10 -9.64 -18.21
N ASN A 38 14.35 -8.44 -18.73
CA ASN A 38 14.09 -8.09 -20.13
C ASN A 38 14.91 -8.93 -21.12
N ALA A 39 16.10 -9.39 -20.71
CA ALA A 39 16.94 -10.32 -21.47
C ALA A 39 16.53 -11.80 -21.30
N GLY A 40 15.41 -12.10 -20.64
CA GLY A 40 14.93 -13.46 -20.40
C GLY A 40 15.74 -14.26 -19.36
N LYS A 41 16.56 -13.58 -18.54
CA LYS A 41 17.38 -14.21 -17.50
C LYS A 41 16.61 -14.24 -16.18
N ALA A 42 16.72 -15.35 -15.47
CA ALA A 42 16.14 -15.48 -14.13
C ALA A 42 16.77 -14.49 -13.15
N SER A 43 15.92 -13.83 -12.36
CA SER A 43 16.31 -12.98 -11.24
C SER A 43 15.67 -13.52 -9.97
N LYS A 44 16.46 -13.68 -8.90
CA LYS A 44 15.92 -14.00 -7.56
C LYS A 44 15.34 -12.76 -6.87
N LEU A 45 15.91 -11.59 -7.15
CA LEU A 45 15.51 -10.32 -6.52
C LEU A 45 14.25 -9.71 -7.16
N ALA A 46 13.99 -10.00 -8.44
CA ALA A 46 12.81 -9.54 -9.17
C ALA A 46 12.41 -10.58 -10.23
N PRO A 47 11.89 -11.76 -9.85
CA PRO A 47 11.61 -12.86 -10.77
C PRO A 47 10.56 -12.51 -11.84
N LEU A 48 9.72 -11.51 -11.58
CA LEU A 48 8.73 -10.98 -12.53
C LEU A 48 9.11 -9.59 -13.07
N GLY A 49 10.33 -9.12 -12.81
CA GLY A 49 10.80 -7.78 -13.21
C GLY A 49 10.29 -6.63 -12.34
N TYR A 50 9.68 -6.94 -11.18
CA TYR A 50 9.21 -5.96 -10.22
C TYR A 50 9.31 -6.48 -8.77
N LEU A 51 9.33 -5.52 -7.84
CA LEU A 51 9.33 -5.70 -6.39
C LEU A 51 7.93 -5.45 -5.80
N PRO A 52 7.62 -5.92 -4.58
CA PRO A 52 8.48 -6.68 -3.67
C PRO A 52 8.56 -8.17 -3.98
N VAL A 53 9.56 -8.83 -3.38
CA VAL A 53 9.75 -10.29 -3.27
C VAL A 53 9.90 -10.63 -1.80
N MET A 54 9.35 -11.75 -1.35
CA MET A 54 9.43 -12.21 0.04
C MET A 54 9.84 -13.68 0.06
N THR A 55 10.77 -14.01 0.94
CA THR A 55 11.22 -15.39 1.18
C THR A 55 10.75 -15.86 2.56
N VAL A 56 10.18 -17.06 2.63
CA VAL A 56 9.76 -17.70 3.88
C VAL A 56 10.30 -19.13 3.88
N GLY A 57 11.37 -19.39 4.62
CA GLY A 57 12.10 -20.66 4.46
C GLY A 57 12.57 -20.84 3.01
N ASP A 58 12.18 -21.94 2.38
CA ASP A 58 12.57 -22.26 1.00
C ASP A 58 11.63 -21.71 -0.08
N ILE A 59 10.53 -21.05 0.30
CA ILE A 59 9.56 -20.51 -0.66
C ILE A 59 9.83 -19.03 -0.95
N THR A 60 9.74 -18.67 -2.24
CA THR A 60 9.79 -17.28 -2.71
C THR A 60 8.44 -16.88 -3.27
N ILE A 61 7.88 -15.79 -2.76
CA ILE A 61 6.57 -15.26 -3.13
C ILE A 61 6.74 -13.86 -3.72
N THR A 62 5.88 -13.51 -4.67
CA THR A 62 5.72 -12.16 -5.22
C THR A 62 4.29 -11.67 -4.95
N GLN A 63 4.00 -10.42 -5.32
CA GLN A 63 2.71 -9.74 -5.10
C GLN A 63 2.50 -9.29 -3.65
N THR A 64 2.48 -7.96 -3.47
CA THR A 64 2.19 -7.30 -2.18
C THR A 64 0.96 -7.89 -1.50
N GLU A 65 -0.13 -8.08 -2.23
CA GLU A 65 -1.42 -8.45 -1.65
C GLU A 65 -1.41 -9.90 -1.13
N ALA A 66 -0.67 -10.80 -1.80
CA ALA A 66 -0.50 -12.18 -1.33
C ALA A 66 0.33 -12.22 -0.03
N MET A 67 1.46 -11.50 -0.02
CA MET A 67 2.34 -11.40 1.15
C MET A 67 1.62 -10.79 2.36
N ALA A 68 0.94 -9.66 2.15
CA ALA A 68 0.24 -8.94 3.21
C ALA A 68 -0.89 -9.79 3.80
N ARG A 69 -1.67 -10.49 2.98
CA ARG A 69 -2.72 -11.41 3.47
C ARG A 69 -2.15 -12.56 4.28
N TRP A 70 -1.04 -13.17 3.85
CA TRP A 70 -0.40 -14.24 4.60
C TRP A 70 0.05 -13.75 5.98
N ALA A 71 0.82 -12.66 6.03
CA ALA A 71 1.28 -12.08 7.30
C ALA A 71 0.11 -11.59 8.18
N GLY A 72 -0.89 -10.94 7.58
CA GLY A 72 -2.06 -10.41 8.29
C GLY A 72 -2.96 -11.48 8.93
N ARG A 73 -2.86 -12.75 8.51
CA ARG A 73 -3.51 -13.88 9.19
C ARG A 73 -2.75 -14.35 10.42
N LEU A 74 -1.42 -14.25 10.40
CA LEU A 74 -0.54 -14.75 11.46
C LEU A 74 -0.61 -13.87 12.70
N GLY A 75 -0.61 -12.55 12.52
CA GLY A 75 -0.51 -11.61 13.63
C GLY A 75 -1.67 -11.59 14.62
N PRO A 76 -1.43 -11.02 15.81
CA PRO A 76 -2.40 -10.97 16.90
C PRO A 76 -3.55 -10.01 16.59
N SER A 77 -3.32 -8.97 15.77
CA SER A 77 -4.36 -8.00 15.40
C SER A 77 -5.33 -8.54 14.35
N LYS A 78 -5.03 -9.71 13.75
CA LYS A 78 -5.83 -10.33 12.68
C LYS A 78 -6.18 -9.34 11.57
N LEU A 79 -5.16 -8.63 11.08
CA LEU A 79 -5.30 -7.62 10.02
C LEU A 79 -5.96 -8.17 8.76
N TYR A 80 -5.92 -9.49 8.55
CA TYR A 80 -6.82 -10.16 7.62
C TYR A 80 -7.80 -11.08 8.39
N PRO A 81 -9.12 -10.81 8.32
CA PRO A 81 -10.11 -11.54 9.10
C PRO A 81 -10.34 -12.97 8.60
N THR A 82 -10.94 -13.80 9.46
CA THR A 82 -11.31 -15.20 9.14
C THR A 82 -12.78 -15.35 8.78
N ASP A 83 -13.65 -14.43 9.24
CA ASP A 83 -15.03 -14.37 8.78
C ASP A 83 -15.06 -14.13 7.26
N PRO A 84 -15.74 -14.98 6.48
CA PRO A 84 -15.73 -14.86 5.02
C PRO A 84 -16.29 -13.54 4.50
N LEU A 85 -17.29 -12.95 5.18
CA LEU A 85 -17.92 -11.71 4.73
C LEU A 85 -17.04 -10.49 5.05
N GLU A 86 -16.40 -10.47 6.21
CA GLU A 86 -15.39 -9.46 6.54
C GLU A 86 -14.18 -9.54 5.60
N ALA A 87 -13.68 -10.74 5.33
CA ALA A 87 -12.58 -10.95 4.40
C ALA A 87 -12.93 -10.47 2.99
N PHE A 88 -14.15 -10.75 2.53
CA PHE A 88 -14.66 -10.27 1.25
C PHE A 88 -14.68 -8.73 1.16
N LYS A 89 -15.12 -8.04 2.21
CA LYS A 89 -15.08 -6.56 2.29
C LYS A 89 -13.64 -6.04 2.28
N VAL A 90 -12.73 -6.71 2.99
CA VAL A 90 -11.31 -6.33 3.00
C VAL A 90 -10.71 -6.48 1.60
N ASP A 91 -11.00 -7.59 0.92
CA ASP A 91 -10.49 -7.87 -0.42
C ASP A 91 -11.03 -6.90 -1.48
N GLU A 92 -12.26 -6.45 -1.35
CA GLU A 92 -12.82 -5.39 -2.20
C GLU A 92 -11.97 -4.12 -2.13
N ILE A 93 -11.66 -3.63 -0.92
CA ILE A 93 -10.91 -2.39 -0.75
C ILE A 93 -9.45 -2.54 -1.20
N ILE A 94 -8.81 -3.67 -0.89
CA ILE A 94 -7.47 -3.99 -1.42
C ILE A 94 -7.49 -3.93 -2.95
N SER A 95 -8.50 -4.54 -3.58
CA SER A 95 -8.60 -4.57 -5.05
C SER A 95 -8.83 -3.18 -5.63
N VAL A 96 -9.71 -2.35 -5.05
CA VAL A 96 -9.96 -0.97 -5.53
C VAL A 96 -8.71 -0.09 -5.42
N THR A 97 -7.98 -0.18 -4.30
CA THR A 97 -6.76 0.59 -4.09
C THR A 97 -5.65 0.15 -5.06
N MET A 98 -5.47 -1.16 -5.23
CA MET A 98 -4.48 -1.72 -6.16
C MET A 98 -4.83 -1.46 -7.62
N GLU A 99 -6.11 -1.52 -7.99
CA GLU A 99 -6.59 -1.16 -9.33
C GLU A 99 -6.24 0.30 -9.66
N THR A 100 -6.44 1.22 -8.71
CA THR A 100 -6.07 2.63 -8.87
C THR A 100 -4.57 2.77 -9.13
N LEU A 101 -3.73 2.12 -8.32
CA LEU A 101 -2.28 2.16 -8.48
C LEU A 101 -1.81 1.47 -9.78
N ASN A 102 -2.41 0.35 -10.15
CA ASN A 102 -2.04 -0.44 -11.33
C ASN A 102 -2.40 0.26 -12.63
N LYS A 103 -3.54 0.97 -12.67
CA LYS A 103 -3.99 1.71 -13.84
C LYS A 103 -3.45 3.13 -13.93
N THR A 104 -2.59 3.54 -12.99
CA THR A 104 -1.95 4.86 -13.03
C THR A 104 -1.11 5.00 -14.30
N PRO A 105 -1.43 5.98 -15.19
CA PRO A 105 -0.70 6.14 -16.44
C PRO A 105 0.79 6.41 -16.21
N GLN A 106 1.61 5.80 -17.06
CA GLN A 106 3.05 6.01 -17.15
C GLN A 106 3.41 6.35 -18.59
N ASP A 107 4.32 7.31 -18.76
CA ASP A 107 4.91 7.66 -20.04
C ASP A 107 6.34 8.17 -19.80
N LEU A 108 7.21 8.02 -20.80
CA LEU A 108 8.58 8.56 -20.76
C LEU A 108 8.58 10.07 -21.00
N ASP A 109 7.65 10.57 -21.83
CA ASP A 109 7.43 11.99 -22.04
C ASP A 109 6.68 12.60 -20.85
N LYS A 110 7.27 13.63 -20.24
CA LYS A 110 6.75 14.23 -19.00
C LYS A 110 5.41 14.94 -19.22
N GLU A 111 5.23 15.62 -20.36
CA GLU A 111 3.98 16.33 -20.65
C GLU A 111 2.84 15.38 -20.97
N THR A 112 3.12 14.30 -21.71
CA THR A 112 2.16 13.22 -21.96
C THR A 112 1.78 12.51 -20.67
N LYS A 113 2.76 12.15 -19.82
CA LYS A 113 2.52 11.56 -18.50
C LYS A 113 1.64 12.46 -17.64
N LYS A 114 1.95 13.76 -17.60
CA LYS A 114 1.16 14.76 -16.88
C LYS A 114 -0.28 14.80 -17.36
N ARG A 115 -0.52 15.02 -18.66
CA ARG A 115 -1.86 15.09 -19.24
C ARG A 115 -2.67 13.82 -18.93
N LEU A 116 -2.08 12.63 -19.14
CA LEU A 116 -2.76 11.36 -18.88
C LEU A 116 -3.10 11.18 -17.39
N ARG A 117 -2.22 11.60 -16.47
CA ARG A 117 -2.50 11.52 -15.04
C ARG A 117 -3.53 12.53 -14.56
N GLU A 118 -3.56 13.74 -15.14
CA GLU A 118 -4.63 14.72 -14.87
C GLU A 118 -6.00 14.22 -15.36
N GLU A 119 -6.06 13.56 -16.53
CA GLU A 119 -7.27 12.88 -17.03
C GLU A 119 -7.67 11.71 -16.14
N PHE A 120 -6.71 10.89 -15.72
CA PHE A 120 -6.92 9.76 -14.81
C PHE A 120 -7.46 10.22 -13.44
N ALA A 121 -6.91 11.30 -12.89
CA ALA A 121 -7.33 11.90 -11.64
C ALA A 121 -8.81 12.30 -11.67
N LYS A 122 -9.24 12.96 -12.76
CA LYS A 122 -10.64 13.37 -13.00
C LYS A 122 -11.57 12.20 -13.36
N GLY A 123 -11.00 11.05 -13.73
CA GLY A 123 -11.72 9.88 -14.22
C GLY A 123 -11.72 8.72 -13.23
N LEU A 124 -10.95 7.67 -13.54
CA LEU A 124 -10.93 6.43 -12.76
C LEU A 124 -10.61 6.69 -11.28
N MET A 125 -9.59 7.52 -11.01
CA MET A 125 -9.16 7.80 -9.64
C MET A 125 -10.26 8.47 -8.83
N ALA A 126 -10.89 9.53 -9.38
CA ALA A 126 -12.00 10.20 -8.69
C ALA A 126 -13.17 9.26 -8.37
N ARG A 127 -13.53 8.36 -9.30
CA ARG A 127 -14.58 7.36 -9.04
C ARG A 127 -14.20 6.38 -7.94
N ASN A 128 -12.95 5.90 -7.95
CA ASN A 128 -12.47 4.97 -6.93
C ASN A 128 -12.38 5.64 -5.55
N PHE A 129 -11.88 6.88 -5.48
CA PHE A 129 -11.85 7.63 -4.22
C PHE A 129 -13.26 7.96 -3.70
N GLN A 130 -14.21 8.30 -4.59
CA GLN A 130 -15.60 8.46 -4.17
C GLN A 130 -16.17 7.17 -3.57
N TYR A 131 -15.88 6.01 -4.19
CA TYR A 131 -16.30 4.72 -3.66
C TYR A 131 -15.71 4.44 -2.27
N LEU A 132 -14.42 4.74 -2.06
CA LEU A 132 -13.74 4.58 -0.78
C LEU A 132 -14.30 5.52 0.30
N GLU A 133 -14.59 6.77 -0.08
CA GLU A 133 -15.28 7.76 0.77
C GLU A 133 -16.64 7.25 1.24
N ASP A 134 -17.45 6.71 0.32
CA ASP A 134 -18.78 6.17 0.61
C ASP A 134 -18.69 4.95 1.55
N LYS A 135 -17.68 4.08 1.38
CA LYS A 135 -17.44 2.92 2.25
C LYS A 135 -17.11 3.35 3.68
N LEU A 136 -16.24 4.35 3.84
CA LEU A 136 -15.93 4.91 5.16
C LEU A 136 -17.16 5.60 5.78
N ALA A 137 -17.96 6.29 4.99
CA ALA A 137 -19.18 6.94 5.46
C ALA A 137 -20.20 5.95 6.05
N LEU A 138 -20.28 4.74 5.48
CA LEU A 138 -21.18 3.67 5.95
C LEU A 138 -20.64 2.88 7.14
N ALA A 139 -19.32 2.75 7.27
CA ALA A 139 -18.70 1.86 8.25
C ALA A 139 -18.31 2.58 9.55
N GLY A 140 -17.48 3.62 9.48
CA GLY A 140 -16.85 4.22 10.66
C GLY A 140 -15.42 4.70 10.41
N PRO A 141 -14.56 4.78 11.44
CA PRO A 141 -13.18 5.24 11.28
C PRO A 141 -12.32 4.32 10.39
N PHE A 142 -12.67 3.04 10.30
CA PHE A 142 -12.05 2.03 9.44
C PHE A 142 -13.10 1.32 8.58
N ILE A 143 -12.65 0.56 7.56
CA ILE A 143 -13.53 -0.14 6.61
C ILE A 143 -14.47 -1.15 7.29
N LEU A 144 -14.01 -1.79 8.38
CA LEU A 144 -14.84 -2.68 9.20
C LEU A 144 -15.34 -1.99 10.48
N GLY A 145 -15.58 -0.69 10.43
CA GLY A 145 -16.07 0.09 11.57
C GLY A 145 -14.93 0.47 12.51
N SER A 146 -14.83 -0.20 13.66
CA SER A 146 -13.78 0.07 14.66
C SER A 146 -12.52 -0.78 14.51
N THR A 147 -12.57 -1.80 13.64
CA THR A 147 -11.48 -2.77 13.47
C THR A 147 -10.56 -2.36 12.32
N LEU A 148 -9.29 -2.10 12.63
CA LEU A 148 -8.25 -1.85 11.62
C LEU A 148 -7.87 -3.16 10.94
N THR A 149 -7.90 -3.17 9.61
CA THR A 149 -7.52 -4.32 8.78
C THR A 149 -6.55 -3.91 7.66
N LEU A 150 -6.12 -4.89 6.85
CA LEU A 150 -5.35 -4.62 5.64
C LEU A 150 -6.08 -3.66 4.70
N ALA A 151 -7.42 -3.64 4.66
CA ALA A 151 -8.16 -2.67 3.85
C ALA A 151 -7.72 -1.23 4.16
N ASP A 152 -7.59 -0.93 5.45
CA ASP A 152 -7.18 0.37 5.96
C ASP A 152 -5.70 0.66 5.67
N VAL A 153 -4.84 -0.36 5.75
CA VAL A 153 -3.42 -0.20 5.43
C VAL A 153 -3.20 0.11 3.96
N PHE A 154 -3.92 -0.57 3.06
CA PHE A 154 -3.85 -0.32 1.61
C PHE A 154 -4.47 1.04 1.24
N LEU A 155 -5.60 1.39 1.85
CA LEU A 155 -6.22 2.70 1.68
C LEU A 155 -5.30 3.83 2.17
N PHE A 156 -4.68 3.67 3.33
CA PHE A 156 -3.68 4.61 3.84
C PHE A 156 -2.51 4.73 2.86
N GLY A 157 -1.98 3.62 2.34
CA GLY A 157 -0.88 3.63 1.38
C GLY A 157 -1.18 4.44 0.11
N LEU A 158 -2.38 4.29 -0.45
CA LEU A 158 -2.81 5.06 -1.63
C LEU A 158 -3.01 6.54 -1.29
N SER A 159 -3.76 6.84 -0.23
CA SER A 159 -4.15 8.21 0.12
C SER A 159 -2.98 9.06 0.62
N SER A 160 -2.05 8.47 1.36
CA SER A 160 -0.85 9.16 1.85
C SER A 160 0.11 9.56 0.73
N MET A 161 0.16 8.81 -0.38
CA MET A 161 0.91 9.22 -1.58
C MET A 161 0.35 10.51 -2.18
N VAL A 162 -0.98 10.67 -2.17
CA VAL A 162 -1.61 11.91 -2.67
C VAL A 162 -1.37 13.05 -1.70
N GLU A 163 -1.58 12.82 -0.40
CA GLU A 163 -1.39 13.83 0.66
C GLU A 163 0.04 14.38 0.68
N SER A 164 1.04 13.52 0.52
CA SER A 164 2.47 13.89 0.54
C SER A 164 2.99 14.47 -0.77
N GLY A 165 2.21 14.43 -1.85
CA GLY A 165 2.64 14.85 -3.19
C GLY A 165 3.54 13.83 -3.92
N ASP A 166 3.71 12.63 -3.38
CA ASP A 166 4.44 11.51 -4.00
C ASP A 166 3.70 10.89 -5.22
N TYR A 167 2.47 11.30 -5.47
CA TYR A 167 1.69 10.87 -6.62
C TYR A 167 1.83 11.88 -7.77
N ASP A 168 2.83 11.70 -8.66
CA ASP A 168 3.15 12.74 -9.66
C ASP A 168 1.90 13.23 -10.43
N TYR A 169 1.81 14.55 -10.55
CA TYR A 169 0.76 15.29 -11.27
C TYR A 169 -0.65 15.19 -10.68
N VAL A 170 -0.81 14.62 -9.49
CA VAL A 170 -2.05 14.69 -8.70
C VAL A 170 -1.75 15.54 -7.46
N PRO A 171 -2.33 16.74 -7.34
CA PRO A 171 -2.03 17.63 -6.21
C PRO A 171 -2.65 17.10 -4.91
N PRO A 172 -2.07 17.40 -3.73
CA PRO A 172 -2.67 17.05 -2.44
C PRO A 172 -4.12 17.54 -2.26
N SER A 173 -4.47 18.68 -2.87
CA SER A 173 -5.84 19.22 -2.88
C SER A 173 -6.87 18.31 -3.56
N PHE A 174 -6.45 17.26 -4.25
CA PHE A 174 -7.36 16.19 -4.68
C PHE A 174 -8.13 15.59 -3.50
N LEU A 175 -7.51 15.48 -2.32
CA LEU A 175 -8.14 14.93 -1.12
C LEU A 175 -9.17 15.87 -0.48
N ASP A 176 -9.26 17.14 -0.90
CA ASP A 176 -10.26 18.09 -0.40
C ASP A 176 -11.70 17.62 -0.71
N GLY A 177 -11.87 16.80 -1.76
CA GLY A 177 -13.13 16.18 -2.12
C GLY A 177 -13.52 14.95 -1.28
N TYR A 178 -12.62 14.44 -0.43
CA TYR A 178 -12.78 13.15 0.27
C TYR A 178 -12.50 13.27 1.78
N PRO A 179 -13.34 14.02 2.54
CA PRO A 179 -13.09 14.32 3.94
C PRO A 179 -13.06 13.08 4.86
N LYS A 180 -13.79 11.99 4.55
CA LYS A 180 -13.72 10.75 5.34
C LYS A 180 -12.40 10.02 5.09
N VAL A 181 -11.90 9.99 3.86
CA VAL A 181 -10.56 9.48 3.54
C VAL A 181 -9.49 10.28 4.29
N THR A 182 -9.57 11.61 4.31
CA THR A 182 -8.63 12.45 5.06
C THR A 182 -8.71 12.20 6.56
N LYS A 183 -9.91 12.02 7.12
CA LYS A 183 -10.09 11.63 8.53
C LYS A 183 -9.54 10.23 8.83
N HIS A 184 -9.69 9.29 7.89
CA HIS A 184 -9.13 7.95 7.98
C HIS A 184 -7.61 7.98 8.08
N LEU A 185 -6.92 8.79 7.27
CA LEU A 185 -5.46 8.97 7.36
C LEU A 185 -5.00 9.35 8.78
N ALA A 186 -5.63 10.38 9.36
CA ALA A 186 -5.32 10.82 10.72
C ALA A 186 -5.62 9.74 11.77
N THR A 187 -6.73 9.02 11.61
CA THR A 187 -7.13 7.95 12.53
C THR A 187 -6.17 6.75 12.45
N PHE A 188 -5.75 6.38 11.24
CA PHE A 188 -4.80 5.31 10.99
C PHE A 188 -3.43 5.60 11.61
N ARG A 189 -2.90 6.81 11.43
CA ARG A 189 -1.66 7.27 12.09
C ARG A 189 -1.72 7.17 13.62
N GLY A 190 -2.90 7.44 14.18
CA GLY A 190 -3.16 7.36 15.62
C GLY A 190 -3.34 5.95 16.19
N SER A 191 -3.36 4.90 15.35
CA SER A 191 -3.56 3.52 15.80
C SER A 191 -2.37 2.96 16.58
N ASP A 192 -2.64 2.01 17.46
CA ASP A 192 -1.58 1.39 18.27
C ASP A 192 -0.59 0.60 17.41
N LEU A 193 -1.06 -0.05 16.33
CA LEU A 193 -0.20 -0.71 15.35
C LEU A 193 0.84 0.28 14.77
N VAL A 194 0.38 1.46 14.32
CA VAL A 194 1.26 2.46 13.71
C VAL A 194 2.19 3.10 14.73
N LYS A 195 1.71 3.39 15.94
CA LYS A 195 2.56 3.92 17.02
C LYS A 195 3.66 2.93 17.38
N ASN A 196 3.32 1.66 17.54
CA ASN A 196 4.28 0.61 17.88
C ASN A 196 5.29 0.39 16.74
N TYR A 197 4.83 0.37 15.49
CA TYR A 197 5.71 0.27 14.33
C TYR A 197 6.65 1.47 14.23
N SER A 198 6.15 2.69 14.43
CA SER A 198 6.95 3.92 14.40
C SER A 198 8.01 3.96 15.49
N ALA A 199 7.69 3.44 16.68
CA ALA A 199 8.67 3.30 17.77
C ALA A 199 9.75 2.26 17.43
N ALA A 200 9.38 1.16 16.76
CA ALA A 200 10.32 0.11 16.35
C ALA A 200 11.20 0.54 15.16
N PHE A 201 10.65 1.26 14.19
CA PHE A 201 11.24 1.55 12.89
C PHE A 201 11.07 3.01 12.46
N HIS A 202 11.54 3.95 13.28
CA HIS A 202 11.31 5.39 13.11
C HIS A 202 11.58 5.92 11.69
N GLU A 203 12.78 5.68 11.14
CA GLU A 203 13.13 6.17 9.80
C GLU A 203 12.26 5.58 8.68
N MET A 204 11.90 4.29 8.79
CA MET A 204 10.99 3.67 7.83
C MET A 204 9.58 4.23 7.95
N ALA A 205 9.11 4.45 9.18
CA ALA A 205 7.78 5.00 9.45
C ALA A 205 7.67 6.45 8.96
N LYS A 206 8.69 7.27 9.20
CA LYS A 206 8.78 8.64 8.69
C LYS A 206 8.77 8.69 7.17
N LYS A 207 9.59 7.85 6.51
CA LYS A 207 9.57 7.72 5.04
C LYS A 207 8.22 7.23 4.48
N ALA A 208 7.45 6.53 5.32
CA ALA A 208 6.11 6.09 5.01
C ALA A 208 5.00 7.08 5.44
N GLY A 209 5.35 8.28 5.91
CA GLY A 209 4.36 9.27 6.35
C GLY A 209 3.47 8.80 7.51
N LEU A 210 3.95 7.82 8.29
CA LEU A 210 3.26 7.30 9.47
C LEU A 210 3.50 8.17 10.71
N CYS A 211 4.64 8.86 10.76
CA CYS A 211 5.04 9.79 11.82
C CYS A 211 5.88 10.94 11.24
N ASP A 212 6.08 11.98 12.06
CA ASP A 212 6.98 13.11 11.78
C ASP A 212 8.47 12.76 11.99
#